data_AF-A0A929TW09-F1
#
_entry.id   AF-A0A929TW09-F1
#
_cell.length_a   1.000
_cell.length_b   1.000
_cell.length_c   1.000
_cell.angle_alpha   90.00
_cell.angle_beta   90.00
_cell.angle_gamma   90.00
#
_symmetry.space_group_name_H-M   'P 1'
#
loop_
_entity.id
_entity.type
_entity.pdbx_description
1 polymer ?
#
loop_
_entity_poly.entity_id
_entity_poly.type
_entity_poly.pdbx_seq_one_letter_code
_entity_poly.pdbx_strand_id
1 'polypeptide(L)' 'MAKLSMKLKQQRPAKFSTREYTRCKICGRPHSVLRK' A
#
# COMPACT_ATOMS: atom_id res chain seq x y z
N MET A 1 -8.57 0.14 -10.88
CA MET A 1 -8.89 -0.54 -9.60
C MET A 1 -7.61 -1.14 -9.01
N ALA A 2 -7.48 -1.27 -7.69
CA ALA A 2 -6.22 -1.73 -7.08
C ALA A 2 -5.99 -3.24 -7.29
N LYS A 3 -4.85 -3.60 -7.88
CA LYS A 3 -4.45 -5.01 -8.11
C LYS A 3 -4.33 -5.76 -6.78
N LEU A 4 -5.03 -6.89 -6.65
CA LEU A 4 -5.06 -7.71 -5.42
C LEU A 4 -3.66 -8.10 -4.94
N SER A 5 -2.80 -8.56 -5.87
CA SER A 5 -1.42 -8.95 -5.55
C SER A 5 -0.60 -7.81 -4.94
N MET A 6 -0.90 -6.57 -5.34
CA MET A 6 -0.20 -5.39 -4.85
C MET A 6 -0.70 -4.94 -3.47
N LYS A 7 -1.95 -5.23 -3.10
CA LYS A 7 -2.45 -5.06 -1.72
C LYS A 7 -1.78 -6.08 -0.79
N LEU A 8 -1.75 -7.35 -1.19
CA LEU A 8 -1.12 -8.42 -0.42
C LEU A 8 0.39 -8.18 -0.22
N LYS A 9 1.09 -7.68 -1.25
CA LYS A 9 2.51 -7.31 -1.14
C LYS A 9 2.74 -6.20 -0.10
N GLN A 10 1.82 -5.25 0.04
CA GLN A 10 1.94 -4.16 1.00
C GLN A 10 1.71 -4.62 2.44
N GLN A 11 0.83 -5.62 2.66
CA GLN A 11 0.54 -6.17 3.98
C GLN A 11 1.68 -7.06 4.51
N ARG A 12 2.50 -7.60 3.62
CA ARG A 12 3.65 -8.43 3.99
C ARG A 12 4.75 -7.56 4.59
N PRO A 13 5.50 -8.07 5.59
CA PRO A 13 6.62 -7.33 6.17
C PRO A 13 7.65 -6.98 5.10
N ALA A 14 8.09 -5.73 5.10
CA ALA A 14 9.11 -5.26 4.19
C ALA A 14 10.50 -5.71 4.67
N LYS A 15 11.38 -6.10 3.75
CA LYS A 15 12.78 -6.44 4.07
C LYS A 15 13.56 -5.23 4.63
N PHE A 16 13.21 -4.03 4.19
CA PHE A 16 13.82 -2.77 4.61
C PHE A 16 12.71 -1.73 4.82
N SER A 17 12.84 -0.88 5.84
CA SER A 17 11.86 0.16 6.18
C SER A 17 11.62 1.14 5.03
N THR A 18 12.64 1.41 4.21
CA THR A 18 12.53 2.27 3.01
C THR A 18 11.57 1.75 1.95
N ARG A 19 11.19 0.46 1.99
CA ARG A 19 10.27 -0.16 1.04
C ARG A 19 8.80 -0.08 1.48
N GLU A 20 8.52 0.42 2.67
CA GLU A 20 7.14 0.61 3.11
C GLU A 20 6.49 1.76 2.36
N TYR A 21 5.29 1.53 1.85
CA TYR A 21 4.51 2.52 1.12
C TYR A 21 3.05 2.48 1.55
N THR A 22 2.40 3.63 1.46
CA THR A 22 1.00 3.79 1.84
C THR A 22 0.06 3.58 0.66
N ARG A 23 -1.06 2.92 0.90
CA ARG A 23 -2.20 2.80 -0.04
C ARG A 23 -3.46 3.27 0.65
N CYS A 24 -4.45 3.70 -0.12
CA CYS A 24 -5.75 4.08 0.41
C CYS A 24 -6.43 2.89 1.11
N LYS A 25 -6.94 3.10 2.33
CA LYS A 25 -7.63 2.08 3.13
C LYS A 25 -8.95 1.63 2.50
N ILE A 26 -9.64 2.52 1.79
CA ILE A 26 -10.95 2.27 1.18
C ILE A 26 -10.79 1.54 -0.16
N CYS A 27 -10.00 2.11 -1.08
CA CYS A 27 -9.93 1.62 -2.46
C CYS A 27 -8.58 0.98 -2.86
N GLY A 28 -7.52 1.10 -2.05
CA GLY A 28 -6.20 0.52 -2.32
C GLY A 28 -5.33 1.27 -3.33
N ARG A 29 -5.70 2.52 -3.68
CA ARG A 29 -4.95 3.36 -4.62
C ARG A 29 -3.55 3.69 -4.07
N PRO A 30 -2.49 3.61 -4.89
CA PRO A 30 -1.12 3.90 -4.45
C PRO A 30 -0.80 5.40 -4.33
N HIS A 31 -1.51 6.26 -5.08
CA HIS A 31 -1.35 7.72 -5.05
C HIS A 31 -2.62 8.40 -4.52
N SER A 32 -2.49 9.66 -4.12
CA SER A 32 -3.59 10.45 -3.54
C SER A 32 -4.18 9.75 -2.31
N VAL A 33 -3.29 9.41 -1.37
CA VAL A 33 -3.66 8.81 -0.09
C VAL A 33 -3.72 9.92 0.96
N LEU A 34 -4.83 10.00 1.67
CA LEU A 34 -4.95 10.90 2.83
C LEU A 34 -4.11 10.33 3.97
N ARG A 35 -3.13 11.11 4.43
CA ARG A 35 -2.35 10.84 5.65
C ARG A 35 -2.85 11.84 6.71
N LYS A 36 -3.41 11.32 7.81
CA LYS A 36 -3.86 12.12 8.95
C LYS A 36 -2.88 11.89 10.09
#